data_AF-A0A1V3QAW4-F1
#
_entry.id   AF-A0A1V3QAW4-F1
#
_cell.length_a   1.000
_cell.length_b   1.000
_cell.length_c   1.000
_cell.angle_alpha   90.00
_cell.angle_beta   90.00
_cell.angle_gamma   90.00
#
_symmetry.space_group_name_H-M   'P 1'
#
loop_
_entity.id
_entity.type
_entity.pdbx_description
1 polymer ?
#
loop_
_entity_poly.entity_id
_entity_poly.type
_entity_poly.pdbx_seq_one_letter_code
_entity_poly.pdbx_strand_id
1 'polypeptide(L)'
;MDSRILDIAFNRAYRSVAWDKHGENEYVLVGDGLDIDVPRLQKLVDATFSTQTVWLSLGRHEAVPIPRQDVAGALAQRLRPSSNVCVSDADVHIFLELHFLGVARTGVAQANYSFKADGFAAA
;
A
#
# COMPACT_ATOMS: atom_id res chain seq x y z
N MET A 1 -2.97 -2.44 -35.37
CA MET A 1 -3.26 -3.54 -34.44
C MET A 1 -4.16 -2.94 -33.37
N ASP A 2 -5.43 -3.33 -33.36
CA ASP A 2 -6.48 -2.79 -32.49
C ASP A 2 -6.19 -3.06 -31.01
N SER A 3 -5.90 -2.02 -30.24
CA SER A 3 -5.96 -2.08 -28.78
C SER A 3 -7.41 -1.88 -28.36
N ARG A 4 -8.07 -2.96 -27.92
CA ARG A 4 -9.39 -2.89 -27.28
C ARG A 4 -9.23 -2.21 -25.92
N ILE A 5 -9.68 -0.95 -25.83
CA ILE A 5 -9.68 -0.15 -24.61
C ILE A 5 -10.83 -0.67 -23.73
N LEU A 6 -10.50 -1.13 -22.51
CA LEU A 6 -11.48 -1.43 -21.47
C LEU A 6 -11.70 -0.15 -20.65
N ASP A 7 -12.82 0.54 -20.88
CA ASP A 7 -13.20 1.72 -20.09
C ASP A 7 -13.82 1.28 -18.76
N ILE A 8 -13.03 1.35 -17.70
CA ILE A 8 -13.53 1.23 -16.32
C ILE A 8 -13.93 2.65 -15.88
N ALA A 9 -15.23 2.94 -15.95
CA ALA A 9 -15.78 4.24 -15.56
C ALA A 9 -15.96 4.32 -14.03
N PHE A 10 -15.18 5.17 -13.38
CA PHE A 10 -15.40 5.59 -11.99
C PHE A 10 -16.10 6.96 -12.00
N ASN A 11 -17.05 7.19 -11.07
CA ASN A 11 -17.83 8.44 -10.98
C ASN A 11 -16.98 9.70 -10.69
N ARG A 12 -15.68 9.57 -10.43
CA ARG A 12 -14.71 10.67 -10.34
C ARG A 12 -13.46 10.31 -11.14
N ALA A 13 -13.16 11.09 -12.17
CA ALA A 13 -11.97 10.93 -12.99
C ALA A 13 -10.72 11.33 -12.19
N TYR A 14 -10.03 10.35 -11.60
CA TYR A 14 -8.66 10.51 -11.13
C TYR A 14 -7.70 9.99 -12.20
N ARG A 15 -6.60 10.71 -12.42
CA ARG A 15 -5.65 10.48 -13.53
C ARG A 15 -5.25 9.01 -13.60
N SER A 16 -5.40 8.43 -14.79
CA SER A 16 -4.85 7.12 -15.16
C SER A 16 -3.33 7.14 -14.92
N VAL A 17 -2.88 6.47 -13.89
CA VAL A 17 -1.47 6.09 -13.74
C VAL A 17 -1.36 4.69 -14.33
N ALA A 18 -0.56 4.53 -15.38
CA ALA A 18 -0.27 3.22 -15.97
C ALA A 18 0.64 2.45 -15.01
N TRP A 19 0.09 1.48 -14.27
CA TRP A 19 0.79 0.69 -13.25
C TRP A 19 1.34 -0.64 -13.78
N ASP A 20 1.59 -0.75 -15.09
CA ASP A 20 2.14 -1.98 -15.66
C ASP A 20 3.67 -2.01 -15.53
N LYS A 21 4.12 -2.88 -14.61
CA LYS A 21 5.40 -3.62 -14.64
C LYS A 21 6.68 -2.78 -14.68
N HIS A 22 7.17 -2.43 -13.50
CA HIS A 22 8.61 -2.29 -13.27
C HIS A 22 9.03 -3.01 -11.98
N GLY A 23 9.78 -4.10 -12.15
CA GLY A 23 10.66 -4.75 -11.17
C GLY A 23 10.18 -4.82 -9.71
N GLU A 24 9.81 -6.03 -9.28
CA GLU A 24 9.73 -6.46 -7.87
C GLU A 24 8.62 -5.85 -6.99
N ASN A 25 7.84 -4.87 -7.48
CA ASN A 25 6.71 -4.31 -6.74
C ASN A 25 5.37 -4.71 -7.39
N GLU A 26 4.49 -5.33 -6.62
CA GLU A 26 3.16 -5.75 -7.09
C GLU A 26 2.09 -4.80 -6.57
N TYR A 27 1.30 -4.22 -7.48
CA TYR A 27 0.15 -3.39 -7.14
C TYR A 27 -1.12 -4.22 -7.27
N VAL A 28 -1.92 -4.25 -6.20
CA VAL A 28 -3.14 -5.04 -6.12
C VAL A 28 -4.28 -4.12 -5.70
N LEU A 29 -5.34 -4.09 -6.51
CA LEU A 29 -6.59 -3.44 -6.12
C LEU A 29 -7.23 -4.23 -4.97
N VAL A 30 -7.50 -3.57 -3.85
CA VAL A 30 -8.06 -4.13 -2.61
C VAL A 30 -9.27 -3.33 -2.09
N GLY A 31 -9.80 -2.41 -2.89
CA GLY A 31 -10.97 -1.61 -2.53
C GLY A 31 -11.26 -0.51 -3.56
N ASP A 32 -12.29 0.29 -3.31
CA ASP A 32 -12.60 1.51 -4.06
C ASP A 32 -12.40 2.73 -3.15
N GLY A 33 -11.26 3.41 -3.31
CA GLY A 33 -10.89 4.53 -2.45
C GLY A 33 -10.65 4.11 -1.00
N LEU A 34 -11.51 4.61 -0.09
CA LEU A 34 -11.46 4.29 1.34
C LEU A 34 -12.35 3.09 1.71
N ASP A 35 -13.14 2.58 0.78
CA ASP A 35 -13.94 1.37 0.99
C ASP A 35 -13.07 0.14 0.68
N ILE A 36 -12.37 -0.33 1.71
CA ILE A 36 -11.38 -1.41 1.61
C ILE A 36 -12.04 -2.77 1.85
N ASP A 37 -11.83 -3.71 0.92
CA ASP A 37 -12.14 -5.12 1.09
C ASP A 37 -11.12 -5.75 2.06
N VAL A 38 -11.46 -5.71 3.35
CA VAL A 38 -10.61 -6.21 4.44
C VAL A 38 -10.24 -7.69 4.25
N PRO A 39 -11.16 -8.62 3.92
CA PRO A 39 -10.81 -10.00 3.61
C PRO A 39 -9.77 -10.15 2.50
N ARG A 40 -9.90 -9.38 1.41
CA ARG A 40 -8.95 -9.42 0.30
C ARG A 40 -7.59 -8.84 0.70
N LEU A 41 -7.57 -7.72 1.42
CA LEU A 41 -6.34 -7.14 1.95
C LEU A 41 -5.64 -8.11 2.91
N GLN A 42 -6.40 -8.82 3.77
CA GLN A 42 -5.81 -9.81 4.68
C GLN A 42 -5.16 -10.98 3.94
N LYS A 43 -5.78 -11.49 2.87
CA LYS A 43 -5.16 -12.51 2.01
C LYS A 43 -3.84 -12.04 1.42
N LEU A 44 -3.75 -10.77 1.02
CA LEU A 44 -2.51 -10.19 0.50
C LEU A 44 -1.45 -10.07 1.61
N VAL A 45 -1.83 -9.63 2.81
CA VAL A 45 -0.94 -9.59 3.98
C VAL A 45 -0.39 -10.99 4.27
N ASP A 46 -1.25 -12.01 4.27
CA ASP A 46 -0.87 -13.39 4.57
C ASP A 46 0.05 -14.00 3.50
N ALA A 47 -0.08 -13.57 2.25
CA ALA A 47 0.82 -13.96 1.17
C ALA A 47 2.17 -13.21 1.22
N THR A 48 2.18 -11.98 1.75
CA THR A 48 3.36 -11.11 1.79
C THR A 48 4.26 -11.41 2.98
N PHE A 49 3.67 -11.66 4.16
CA PHE A 49 4.39 -11.83 5.41
C PHE A 49 4.23 -13.25 5.95
N SER A 50 5.35 -13.94 6.16
CA SER A 50 5.38 -15.25 6.82
C SER A 50 5.41 -15.16 8.35
N THR A 51 5.77 -14.01 8.89
CA THR A 51 5.89 -13.76 10.34
C THR A 51 4.53 -13.60 11.01
N GLN A 52 4.45 -13.89 12.31
CA GLN A 52 3.24 -13.65 13.09
C GLN A 52 3.06 -12.19 13.50
N THR A 53 4.16 -11.43 13.57
CA THR A 53 4.18 -10.02 13.93
C THR A 53 4.68 -9.21 12.74
N VAL A 54 3.97 -8.12 12.46
CA VAL A 54 4.28 -7.16 11.40
C VAL A 54 4.32 -5.77 12.04
N TRP A 55 5.14 -4.88 11.52
CA TRP A 55 5.36 -3.54 12.08
C TRP A 55 4.62 -2.50 11.26
N LEU A 56 3.63 -1.84 11.87
CA LEU A 56 2.92 -0.73 11.27
C LEU A 56 3.69 0.56 11.49
N SER A 57 4.02 1.26 10.40
CA SER A 57 4.61 2.59 10.46
C SER A 57 3.57 3.64 10.87
N LEU A 58 3.87 4.40 11.92
CA LEU A 58 3.09 5.56 12.36
C LEU A 58 3.68 6.89 11.86
N GLY A 59 4.96 6.87 11.49
CA GLY A 59 5.70 8.00 10.96
C GLY A 59 7.11 7.59 10.53
N ARG A 60 8.00 8.55 10.35
CA ARG A 60 9.36 8.32 9.82
C ARG A 60 10.24 7.44 10.72
N HIS A 61 10.05 7.52 12.03
CA HIS A 61 10.90 6.88 13.04
C HIS A 61 10.10 6.08 14.07
N GLU A 62 8.81 5.86 13.81
CA GLU A 62 7.91 5.21 14.74
C GLU A 62 7.15 4.09 14.05
N ALA A 63 7.26 2.89 14.60
CA ALA A 63 6.51 1.74 14.18
C ALA A 63 6.04 0.94 15.40
N VAL A 64 4.87 0.33 15.29
CA VAL A 64 4.29 -0.48 16.36
C VAL A 64 4.09 -1.92 15.88
N PRO A 65 4.39 -2.92 16.72
CA PRO A 65 4.17 -4.32 16.38
C PRO A 65 2.67 -4.63 16.42
N ILE A 66 2.17 -5.33 15.40
CA ILE A 66 0.78 -5.76 15.28
C ILE A 66 0.75 -7.23 14.86
N PRO A 67 -0.16 -8.05 15.44
CA PRO A 67 -0.38 -9.41 14.96
C PRO A 67 -0.82 -9.41 13.49
N ARG A 68 -0.23 -10.30 12.68
CA ARG A 68 -0.48 -10.39 11.22
C ARG A 68 -1.98 -10.48 10.88
N GLN A 69 -2.75 -11.20 11.69
CA GLN A 69 -4.18 -11.39 11.52
C GLN A 69 -5.03 -10.11 11.66
N ASP A 70 -4.49 -9.07 12.32
CA ASP A 70 -5.19 -7.82 12.60
C ASP A 70 -4.76 -6.68 11.65
N VAL A 71 -3.76 -6.93 10.79
CA VAL A 71 -3.11 -5.92 9.95
C VAL A 71 -4.09 -5.28 8.97
N ALA A 72 -4.89 -6.08 8.25
CA ALA A 72 -5.80 -5.52 7.24
C ALA A 72 -6.82 -4.56 7.86
N GLY A 73 -7.39 -4.93 9.01
CA GLY A 73 -8.29 -4.06 9.77
C GLY A 73 -7.59 -2.81 10.27
N ALA A 74 -6.38 -2.94 10.80
CA ALA A 74 -5.57 -1.83 11.30
C ALA A 74 -5.19 -0.83 10.19
N LEU A 75 -4.87 -1.31 8.99
CA LEU A 75 -4.58 -0.47 7.82
C LEU A 75 -5.84 0.26 7.35
N ALA A 76 -6.94 -0.46 7.14
CA ALA A 76 -8.20 0.11 6.68
C ALA A 76 -8.74 1.19 7.65
N GLN A 77 -8.67 0.95 8.96
CA GLN A 77 -9.10 1.91 9.98
C GLN A 77 -8.23 3.17 10.04
N ARG A 78 -6.95 3.08 9.70
CA ARG A 78 -6.00 4.20 9.73
C ARG A 78 -5.92 4.96 8.42
N LEU A 79 -6.36 4.36 7.31
CA LEU A 79 -6.37 4.99 6.01
C LEU A 79 -7.18 6.30 6.07
N ARG A 80 -6.62 7.36 5.49
CA ARG A 80 -7.25 8.69 5.44
C ARG A 80 -7.19 9.22 4.01
N PRO A 81 -8.08 10.14 3.62
CA PRO A 81 -7.88 10.93 2.41
C PRO A 81 -6.47 11.53 2.44
N SER A 82 -5.75 11.50 1.31
CA SER A 82 -4.39 12.05 1.14
C SER A 82 -3.26 11.41 1.98
N SER A 83 -3.47 10.23 2.56
CA SER A 83 -2.42 9.55 3.31
C SER A 83 -2.38 8.06 2.99
N ASN A 84 -1.17 7.51 2.93
CA ASN A 84 -0.92 6.08 2.80
C ASN A 84 -0.53 5.52 4.17
N VAL A 85 -0.80 4.25 4.36
CA VAL A 85 -0.39 3.51 5.56
C VAL A 85 0.47 2.33 5.13
N CYS A 86 1.52 2.04 5.90
CA CYS A 86 2.52 1.05 5.50
C CYS A 86 2.81 0.11 6.66
N VAL A 87 3.01 -1.17 6.32
CA VAL A 87 3.49 -2.20 7.22
C VAL A 87 4.72 -2.88 6.65
N SER A 88 5.60 -3.38 7.52
CA SER A 88 6.84 -4.06 7.15
C SER A 88 7.18 -5.21 8.10
N ASP A 89 8.09 -6.08 7.70
CA ASP A 89 8.73 -7.02 8.63
C ASP A 89 9.69 -6.27 9.58
N ALA A 90 10.22 -6.97 10.58
CA ALA A 90 11.04 -6.35 11.63
C ALA A 90 12.31 -5.66 11.09
N ASP A 91 12.86 -6.22 10.02
CA ASP A 91 14.11 -5.76 9.42
C ASP A 91 13.88 -4.87 8.19
N VAL A 92 12.62 -4.54 7.87
CA VAL A 92 12.22 -3.70 6.74
C VAL A 92 12.70 -4.28 5.40
N HIS A 93 12.79 -5.59 5.26
CA HIS A 93 13.09 -6.23 3.98
C HIS A 93 11.88 -6.23 3.06
N ILE A 94 10.67 -6.37 3.61
CA ILE A 94 9.43 -6.47 2.84
C ILE A 94 8.44 -5.48 3.42
N PHE A 95 7.71 -4.80 2.54
CA PHE A 95 6.65 -3.88 2.94
C PHE A 95 5.36 -4.10 2.15
N LEU A 96 4.26 -3.66 2.75
CA LEU A 96 2.97 -3.48 2.12
C LEU A 96 2.45 -2.08 2.45
N GLU A 97 2.29 -1.26 1.42
CA GLU A 97 1.73 0.09 1.51
C GLU A 97 0.30 0.09 0.96
N LEU A 98 -0.66 0.62 1.72
CA LEU A 98 -2.04 0.84 1.29
C LEU A 98 -2.26 2.31 0.97
N HIS A 99 -2.63 2.58 -0.27
CA HIS A 99 -2.95 3.90 -0.77
C HIS A 99 -4.44 4.21 -0.60
N PHE A 100 -4.79 5.48 -0.37
CA PHE A 100 -6.18 5.95 -0.19
C PHE A 100 -7.09 5.77 -1.42
N LEU A 101 -6.55 5.23 -2.53
CA LEU A 101 -7.27 4.90 -3.75
C LEU A 101 -7.75 3.43 -3.77
N GLY A 102 -7.55 2.68 -2.68
CA GLY A 102 -7.93 1.28 -2.61
C GLY A 102 -6.92 0.34 -3.26
N VAL A 103 -5.66 0.77 -3.39
CA VAL A 103 -4.58 -0.01 -4.00
C VAL A 103 -3.53 -0.32 -2.94
N ALA A 104 -3.18 -1.60 -2.81
CA ALA A 104 -2.05 -2.04 -2.01
C ALA A 104 -0.84 -2.28 -2.91
N ARG A 105 0.34 -1.88 -2.45
CA ARG A 105 1.62 -2.13 -3.09
C ARG A 105 2.45 -2.99 -2.17
N THR A 106 2.93 -4.13 -2.65
CA THR A 106 3.96 -4.92 -1.97
C THR A 106 5.31 -4.63 -2.61
N GLY A 107 6.38 -4.74 -1.83
CA GLY A 107 7.73 -4.56 -2.35
C GLY A 107 8.79 -5.08 -1.40
N VAL A 108 9.95 -5.38 -1.96
CA VAL A 108 11.17 -5.62 -1.20
C VAL A 108 11.85 -4.26 -1.01
N ALA A 109 12.16 -3.87 0.22
CA ALA A 109 13.04 -2.74 0.44
C ALA A 109 14.45 -3.20 0.08
N GLN A 110 14.84 -3.00 -1.18
CA GLN A 110 16.24 -3.05 -1.53
C GLN A 110 16.93 -1.99 -0.67
N ALA A 111 17.86 -2.43 0.19
CA ALA A 111 18.70 -1.57 1.00
C ALA A 111 19.14 -0.36 0.14
N ASN A 112 18.69 0.83 0.53
CA ASN A 112 18.81 2.15 -0.13
C ASN A 112 17.49 2.78 -0.61
N TYR A 113 16.51 3.01 0.26
CA TYR A 113 15.60 4.15 0.08
C TYR A 113 15.47 4.97 1.36
N SER A 114 16.26 6.05 1.39
CA SER A 114 15.92 7.27 2.10
C SER A 114 14.58 7.76 1.54
N PHE A 115 13.60 7.97 2.40
CA PHE A 115 12.38 8.71 2.05
C PHE A 115 12.82 10.07 1.50
N LYS A 116 12.81 10.24 0.17
CA LYS A 116 12.96 11.55 -0.45
C LYS A 116 11.82 12.41 0.08
N ALA A 117 12.18 13.48 0.76
CA ALA A 117 11.27 14.54 1.11
C ALA A 117 10.61 15.03 -0.17
N ASP A 118 9.30 14.85 -0.30
CA ASP A 118 8.54 15.70 -1.19
C ASP A 118 8.66 17.12 -0.62
N GLY A 119 9.47 17.91 -1.34
CA GLY A 119 9.65 19.31 -1.06
C GLY A 119 8.31 20.01 -1.12
N PHE A 120 7.82 20.41 0.05
CA PHE A 120 7.15 21.70 0.18
C PHE A 120 8.21 22.71 0.61
N ALA A 121 8.72 23.43 -0.37
CA ALA A 121 9.41 24.69 -0.16
C ALA A 121 8.37 25.80 0.04
N ALA A 122 8.66 26.67 1.00
CA ALA A 122 8.05 27.98 1.30
C ALA A 122 6.59 27.96 1.82
N ALA A 123 6.23 28.68 2.89
CA ALA A 123 6.78 29.92 3.46
C ALA A 123 6.81 29.88 4.99
#